data_AF-A0A937T727-F1
#
_entry.id   AF-A0A937T727-F1
#
_cell.length_a   1.000
_cell.length_b   1.000
_cell.length_c   1.000
_cell.angle_alpha   90.00
_cell.angle_beta   90.00
_cell.angle_gamma   90.00
#
_symmetry.space_group_name_H-M   'P 1'
#
loop_
_entity.id
_entity.type
_entity.pdbx_description
1 polymer ?
#
loop_
_entity_poly.entity_id
_entity_poly.type
_entity_poly.pdbx_seq_one_letter_code
_entity_poly.pdbx_strand_id
1 'polypeptide(L)'
;MPPAYGLPPGALVSIRAPSASPFPYLSPYTTVPVGSWPHVLAAADLTGDGRTDAAVATDNFFDPPNDERLHLFAAQPGDLVSRTQRLTAGTDPEAIVVADLTTDGQADVALAGDDALAFYTQTLGQLI
;
A
#
# COMPACT_ATOMS: atom_id res chain seq x y z
N MET A 1 42.70 -19.19 16.28
CA MET A 1 42.71 -18.29 15.11
C MET A 1 41.92 -18.96 13.99
N PRO A 2 40.63 -18.64 13.77
CA PRO A 2 39.89 -19.14 12.60
C PRO A 2 40.17 -18.27 11.36
N PRO A 3 40.06 -18.81 10.12
CA PRO A 3 40.25 -18.01 8.90
C PRO A 3 39.06 -17.08 8.65
N ALA A 4 39.37 -15.86 8.20
CA ALA A 4 38.42 -14.82 7.87
C ALA A 4 37.83 -15.04 6.47
N TYR A 5 36.51 -15.26 6.38
CA TYR A 5 35.76 -15.13 5.14
C TYR A 5 34.99 -13.81 5.18
N GLY A 6 35.66 -12.72 4.81
CA GLY A 6 35.01 -11.43 4.56
C GLY A 6 34.54 -11.36 3.12
N LEU A 7 33.22 -11.32 2.89
CA LEU A 7 32.70 -10.86 1.60
C LEU A 7 32.98 -9.35 1.47
N PRO A 8 33.40 -8.84 0.30
CA PRO A 8 33.60 -7.42 0.11
C PRO A 8 32.27 -6.65 0.21
N PRO A 9 32.28 -5.37 0.67
CA PRO A 9 31.09 -4.53 0.66
C PRO A 9 30.62 -4.33 -0.79
N GLY A 10 29.39 -4.77 -1.09
CA GLY A 10 28.77 -4.63 -2.42
C GLY A 10 28.47 -5.93 -3.18
N ALA A 11 28.70 -7.12 -2.58
CA ALA A 11 28.28 -8.38 -3.19
C ALA A 11 26.75 -8.56 -3.07
N LEU A 12 26.03 -8.38 -4.19
CA LEU A 12 24.63 -8.80 -4.28
C LEU A 12 24.58 -10.34 -4.27
N VAL A 13 23.93 -10.91 -3.25
CA VAL A 13 23.54 -12.32 -3.28
C VAL A 13 22.37 -12.44 -4.25
N SER A 14 22.64 -12.84 -5.49
CA SER A 14 21.58 -13.30 -6.38
C SER A 14 21.14 -14.69 -5.91
N ILE A 15 20.11 -14.73 -5.07
CA ILE A 15 19.45 -15.98 -4.71
C ILE A 15 18.64 -16.41 -5.93
N ARG A 16 19.21 -17.33 -6.71
CA ARG A 16 18.48 -17.99 -7.80
C ARG A 16 17.33 -18.77 -7.15
N ALA A 17 16.09 -18.32 -7.37
CA ALA A 17 14.91 -19.02 -6.87
C ALA A 17 14.93 -20.49 -7.34
N PRO A 18 14.50 -21.46 -6.51
CA PRO A 18 14.33 -22.83 -6.95
C PRO A 18 13.36 -22.89 -8.14
N SER A 19 13.70 -23.76 -9.08
CA SER A 19 12.98 -24.03 -10.32
C SER A 19 11.51 -24.36 -10.07
N ALA A 20 10.63 -23.55 -10.65
CA ALA A 20 9.18 -23.74 -10.87
C ALA A 20 8.34 -24.15 -9.64
N SER A 21 7.42 -23.26 -9.24
CA SER A 21 6.36 -23.57 -8.28
C SER A 21 5.62 -24.86 -8.66
N PRO A 22 5.27 -25.73 -7.69
CA PRO A 22 4.37 -26.87 -7.93
C PRO A 22 2.95 -26.45 -8.33
N PHE A 23 2.67 -25.14 -8.29
CA PHE A 23 1.46 -24.51 -8.78
C PHE A 23 1.82 -23.58 -9.95
N PRO A 24 1.77 -24.06 -11.21
CA PRO A 24 2.20 -23.31 -12.40
C PRO A 24 1.34 -22.07 -12.71
N TYR A 25 0.30 -21.82 -11.91
CA TYR A 25 -0.60 -20.68 -12.03
C TYR A 25 -0.50 -19.68 -10.87
N LEU A 26 0.37 -19.94 -9.90
CA LEU A 26 0.60 -19.01 -8.79
C LEU A 26 1.98 -18.39 -8.92
N SER A 27 1.99 -17.11 -9.26
CA SER A 27 3.14 -16.25 -9.02
C SER A 27 3.47 -16.25 -7.53
N PRO A 28 4.74 -16.18 -7.12
CA PRO A 28 5.08 -15.91 -5.73
C PRO A 28 4.35 -14.64 -5.26
N TYR A 29 3.79 -14.67 -4.04
CA TYR A 29 3.16 -13.48 -3.47
C TYR A 29 4.25 -12.51 -2.99
N THR A 30 3.98 -11.23 -3.13
CA THR A 30 4.83 -10.15 -2.60
C THR A 30 4.14 -9.55 -1.38
N THR A 31 4.90 -9.30 -0.32
CA THR A 31 4.42 -8.53 0.83
C THR A 31 5.00 -7.12 0.77
N VAL A 32 4.13 -6.13 0.98
CA VAL A 32 4.54 -4.72 1.12
C VAL A 32 4.27 -4.29 2.56
N PRO A 33 5.31 -4.02 3.37
CA PRO A 33 5.11 -3.67 4.76
C PRO A 33 4.45 -2.30 4.87
N VAL A 34 3.31 -2.25 5.59
CA VAL A 34 2.62 -0.99 5.88
C VAL A 34 3.13 -0.28 7.13
N GLY A 35 3.84 -1.01 8.01
CA GLY A 35 4.42 -0.51 9.26
C GLY A 35 3.51 -0.64 10.48
N SER A 36 2.20 -0.79 10.29
CA SER A 36 1.21 -0.93 11.37
C SER A 36 0.19 -2.05 11.09
N TRP A 37 -0.92 -2.12 11.82
CA TRP A 37 -2.02 -3.05 11.60
C TRP A 37 -2.90 -2.58 10.44
N PRO A 38 -2.85 -3.23 9.25
CA PRO A 38 -3.78 -2.91 8.18
C PRO A 38 -5.19 -3.35 8.60
N HIS A 39 -6.14 -2.42 8.62
CA HIS A 39 -7.50 -2.68 9.09
C HIS A 39 -8.49 -2.81 7.93
N VAL A 40 -8.50 -1.85 7.00
CA VAL A 40 -9.37 -1.86 5.82
C VAL A 40 -8.60 -1.55 4.53
N LEU A 41 -9.12 -2.03 3.40
CA LEU A 41 -8.55 -1.81 2.07
C LEU A 41 -9.66 -1.51 1.04
N ALA A 42 -9.34 -0.60 0.11
CA ALA A 42 -10.10 -0.39 -1.12
C ALA A 42 -9.18 -0.41 -2.34
N ALA A 43 -9.76 -0.66 -3.51
CA ALA A 43 -9.04 -0.69 -4.78
C ALA A 43 -9.82 0.06 -5.87
N ALA A 44 -9.17 0.99 -6.57
CA ALA A 44 -9.72 1.82 -7.64
C ALA A 44 -8.60 2.58 -8.35
N ASP A 45 -8.91 3.32 -9.42
CA ASP A 45 -7.96 4.25 -10.04
C ASP A 45 -7.89 5.54 -9.23
N LEU A 46 -7.02 5.56 -8.21
CA LEU A 46 -6.87 6.67 -7.25
C LEU A 46 -5.79 7.66 -7.69
N THR A 47 -5.04 7.32 -8.74
CA THR A 47 -4.02 8.17 -9.36
C THR A 47 -4.46 8.73 -10.72
N GLY A 48 -5.58 8.28 -11.28
CA GLY A 48 -6.12 8.75 -12.56
C GLY A 48 -5.32 8.27 -13.77
N ASP A 49 -4.54 7.21 -13.60
CA ASP A 49 -3.65 6.67 -14.64
C ASP A 49 -4.28 5.49 -15.41
N GLY A 50 -5.52 5.14 -15.08
CA GLY A 50 -6.28 4.05 -15.68
C GLY A 50 -5.96 2.67 -15.09
N ARG A 51 -5.16 2.58 -14.03
CA ARG A 51 -4.83 1.32 -13.34
C ARG A 51 -5.51 1.25 -11.99
N THR A 52 -5.73 0.03 -11.51
CA THR A 52 -6.30 -0.19 -10.19
C THR A 52 -5.22 -0.09 -9.13
N ASP A 53 -5.23 1.01 -8.38
CA ASP A 53 -4.41 1.28 -7.20
C ASP A 53 -5.03 0.65 -5.95
N ALA A 54 -4.30 0.67 -4.84
CA ALA A 54 -4.77 0.20 -3.54
C ALA A 54 -4.64 1.27 -2.46
N ALA A 55 -5.71 1.46 -1.70
CA ALA A 55 -5.73 2.26 -0.48
C ALA A 55 -5.83 1.33 0.72
N VAL A 56 -4.91 1.43 1.68
CA VAL A 56 -4.90 0.64 2.91
C VAL A 56 -4.90 1.57 4.11
N ALA A 57 -5.92 1.47 4.96
CA ALA A 57 -5.93 2.17 6.22
C ALA A 57 -5.35 1.30 7.33
N THR A 58 -4.59 1.92 8.22
CA THR A 58 -3.99 1.27 9.38
C THR A 58 -4.59 1.77 10.68
N ASP A 59 -4.68 0.86 11.64
CA ASP A 59 -5.01 1.16 13.03
C ASP A 59 -3.71 1.33 13.86
N ASN A 60 -3.76 1.23 15.19
CA ASN A 60 -2.63 1.39 16.10
C ASN A 60 -1.81 0.11 16.29
N PHE A 61 -0.50 0.14 16.02
CA PHE A 61 0.42 -0.96 16.32
C PHE A 61 1.80 -0.49 16.77
N PHE A 62 1.83 0.47 17.70
CA PHE A 62 3.07 0.97 18.30
C PHE A 62 4.12 1.47 17.28
N ASP A 63 3.69 1.90 16.09
CA ASP A 63 4.51 2.54 15.06
C ASP A 63 3.86 3.88 14.68
N PRO A 64 3.98 4.92 15.52
CA PRO A 64 3.23 6.18 15.37
C PRO A 64 3.32 6.86 13.99
N PRO A 65 4.44 6.74 13.24
CA PRO A 65 4.48 7.18 11.85
C PRO A 65 3.44 6.49 10.94
N ASN A 66 3.18 5.20 11.15
CA ASN A 66 2.30 4.37 10.32
C ASN A 66 0.97 4.02 10.97
N ASP A 67 0.77 4.35 12.26
CA ASP A 67 -0.51 4.21 12.95
C ASP A 67 -1.51 5.27 12.46
N GLU A 68 -2.78 4.86 12.31
CA GLU A 68 -3.90 5.76 11.96
C GLU A 68 -3.64 6.49 10.62
N ARG A 69 -3.18 5.72 9.62
CA ARG A 69 -2.81 6.25 8.30
C ARG A 69 -3.61 5.62 7.18
N LEU A 70 -3.91 6.43 6.16
CA LEU A 70 -4.33 5.95 4.85
C LEU A 70 -3.11 5.89 3.93
N HIS A 71 -2.76 4.71 3.47
CA HIS A 71 -1.65 4.47 2.58
C HIS A 71 -2.15 4.25 1.16
N LEU A 72 -1.77 5.13 0.24
CA LEU A 72 -2.00 4.91 -1.19
C LEU A 72 -0.81 4.17 -1.78
N PHE A 73 -1.11 3.11 -2.50
CA PHE A 73 -0.17 2.37 -3.29
C PHE A 73 -0.59 2.40 -4.75
N ALA A 74 0.23 3.04 -5.59
CA ALA A 74 -0.02 3.14 -7.01
C ALA A 74 0.45 1.89 -7.76
N ALA A 75 -0.38 1.38 -8.66
CA ALA A 75 -0.02 0.28 -9.55
C ALA A 75 1.01 0.74 -10.59
N GLN A 76 1.95 -0.14 -10.93
CA GLN A 76 2.95 0.12 -11.96
C GLN A 76 2.90 -0.94 -13.08
N PRO A 77 3.41 -0.66 -14.28
CA PRO A 77 3.48 -1.67 -15.33
C PRO A 77 4.34 -2.86 -14.88
N GLY A 78 3.73 -4.03 -14.71
CA GLY A 78 4.43 -5.26 -14.36
C GLY A 78 4.90 -5.37 -12.90
N ASP A 79 4.55 -4.41 -12.04
CA ASP A 79 4.79 -4.48 -10.59
C ASP A 79 3.50 -4.10 -9.86
N LEU A 80 3.28 -4.72 -8.70
CA LEU A 80 1.99 -4.72 -8.05
C LEU A 80 1.68 -3.38 -7.39
N VAL A 81 2.62 -2.75 -6.67
CA VAL A 81 2.28 -1.56 -5.88
C VAL A 81 3.50 -0.84 -5.29
N SER A 82 3.62 0.48 -5.51
CA SER A 82 4.57 1.35 -4.79
C SER A 82 3.80 2.29 -3.86
N ARG A 83 4.20 2.41 -2.57
CA ARG A 83 3.56 3.37 -1.66
C ARG A 83 3.86 4.79 -2.15
N THR A 84 2.84 5.52 -2.57
CA THR A 84 2.96 6.88 -3.13
C THR A 84 2.49 7.95 -2.16
N GLN A 85 1.52 7.65 -1.28
CA GLN A 85 1.06 8.60 -0.27
C GLN A 85 0.82 7.95 1.10
N ARG A 86 0.87 8.81 2.12
CA ARG A 86 0.50 8.49 3.50
C ARG A 86 -0.27 9.68 4.06
N LEU A 87 -1.56 9.48 4.30
CA LEU A 87 -2.50 10.48 4.82
C LEU A 87 -3.03 10.05 6.20
N THR A 88 -3.82 10.88 6.87
CA THR A 88 -4.30 10.63 8.24
C THR A 88 -5.66 9.95 8.22
N ALA A 89 -5.74 8.64 8.45
CA ALA A 89 -7.02 7.93 8.39
C ALA A 89 -7.99 8.31 9.53
N GLY A 90 -7.48 8.81 10.65
CA GLY A 90 -8.26 8.88 11.89
C GLY A 90 -8.11 7.59 12.71
N THR A 91 -8.81 7.53 13.84
CA THR A 91 -8.77 6.42 14.79
C THR A 91 -9.71 5.30 14.34
N ASP A 92 -9.26 4.06 14.55
CA ASP A 92 -9.96 2.81 14.27
C ASP A 92 -10.78 2.81 12.96
N PRO A 93 -10.11 2.79 11.78
CA PRO A 93 -10.80 2.89 10.50
C PRO A 93 -11.61 1.61 10.20
N GLU A 94 -12.93 1.64 10.38
CA GLU A 94 -13.82 0.47 10.22
C GLU A 94 -14.35 0.28 8.79
N ALA A 95 -14.47 1.36 8.02
CA ALA A 95 -15.04 1.31 6.68
C ALA A 95 -14.36 2.27 5.71
N ILE A 96 -14.22 1.84 4.47
CA ILE A 96 -13.68 2.64 3.36
C ILE A 96 -14.57 2.45 2.13
N VAL A 97 -14.89 3.56 1.46
CA VAL A 97 -15.61 3.57 0.18
C VAL A 97 -14.86 4.43 -0.83
N VAL A 98 -14.93 4.01 -2.08
CA VAL A 98 -14.36 4.75 -3.21
C VAL A 98 -15.44 4.99 -4.25
N ALA A 99 -15.64 6.25 -4.63
CA ALA A 99 -16.60 6.67 -5.64
C ALA A 99 -16.28 8.09 -6.11
N ASP A 100 -16.88 8.53 -7.21
CA ASP A 100 -16.90 9.95 -7.58
C ASP A 100 -17.87 10.69 -6.65
N LEU A 101 -17.35 11.17 -5.51
CA LEU A 101 -18.13 11.78 -4.44
C LEU A 101 -18.25 13.30 -4.63
N THR A 102 -17.33 13.89 -5.39
CA THR A 102 -17.34 15.31 -5.76
C THR A 102 -17.97 15.60 -7.12
N THR A 103 -18.36 14.59 -7.88
CA THR A 103 -18.95 14.67 -9.23
C THR A 103 -18.02 15.29 -10.28
N ASP A 104 -16.70 15.14 -10.09
CA ASP A 104 -15.68 15.64 -11.00
C ASP A 104 -15.17 14.57 -11.98
N GLY A 105 -15.70 13.34 -11.88
CA GLY A 105 -15.34 12.20 -12.70
C GLY A 105 -14.10 11.44 -12.22
N GLN A 106 -13.54 11.80 -11.06
CA GLN A 106 -12.39 11.15 -10.44
C GLN A 106 -12.83 10.29 -9.23
N ALA A 107 -11.98 9.36 -8.81
CA ALA A 107 -12.28 8.46 -7.71
C ALA A 107 -11.86 9.07 -6.36
N ASP A 108 -12.83 9.50 -5.57
CA ASP A 108 -12.63 10.01 -4.21
C ASP A 108 -12.73 8.90 -3.16
N VAL A 109 -12.15 9.14 -1.98
CA VAL A 109 -12.15 8.19 -0.87
C VAL A 109 -12.87 8.78 0.33
N ALA A 110 -13.83 8.02 0.89
CA ALA A 110 -14.39 8.28 2.20
C ALA A 110 -14.03 7.14 3.15
N LEU A 111 -13.59 7.49 4.35
CA LEU A 111 -13.16 6.54 5.37
C LEU A 111 -13.79 6.89 6.70
N ALA A 112 -14.52 5.94 7.29
CA ALA A 112 -15.18 6.10 8.57
C ALA A 112 -14.45 5.28 9.63
N GLY A 113 -14.21 5.90 10.78
CA GLY A 113 -13.74 5.25 11.99
C GLY A 113 -14.47 5.79 13.22
N ASP A 114 -13.92 5.55 14.40
CA ASP A 114 -14.57 5.85 15.68
C ASP A 114 -14.87 7.35 15.88
N ASP A 115 -13.92 8.21 15.51
CA ASP A 115 -14.01 9.65 15.85
C ASP A 115 -14.38 10.55 14.66
N ALA A 116 -14.29 10.05 13.42
CA ALA A 116 -14.49 10.88 12.23
C ALA A 116 -14.84 10.11 10.95
N LEU A 117 -15.47 10.84 10.03
CA LEU A 117 -15.48 10.53 8.59
C LEU A 117 -14.39 11.38 7.92
N ALA A 118 -13.31 10.74 7.49
CA ALA A 118 -12.30 11.35 6.64
C ALA A 118 -12.73 11.29 5.17
N PHE A 119 -12.49 12.37 4.44
CA PHE A 119 -12.81 12.49 3.02
C PHE A 119 -11.57 12.97 2.28
N TYR A 120 -11.25 12.31 1.17
CA TYR A 120 -10.10 12.61 0.34
C TYR A 120 -10.54 12.74 -1.10
N THR A 121 -10.20 13.86 -1.72
CA THR A 121 -10.51 14.06 -3.14
C THR A 121 -9.34 13.66 -3.99
N GLN A 122 -9.60 12.97 -5.10
CA GLN A 122 -8.56 12.80 -6.10
C GLN A 122 -8.37 14.11 -6.86
N THR A 123 -7.13 14.60 -6.91
CA THR A 123 -6.75 15.79 -7.66
C THR A 123 -5.36 15.59 -8.26
N LEU A 124 -5.27 15.63 -9.59
CA LEU A 124 -4.00 15.53 -10.32
C LEU A 124 -3.19 14.27 -9.94
N GLY A 125 -3.90 13.17 -9.70
CA GLY A 125 -3.33 11.86 -9.34
C GLY A 125 -2.82 11.76 -7.91
N GLN A 126 -3.31 12.61 -7.02
CA GLN A 126 -3.08 12.55 -5.59
C GLN A 126 -4.39 12.60 -4.83
N LEU A 127 -4.46 11.90 -3.71
CA LEU A 127 -5.47 12.13 -2.69
C LEU A 127 -5.04 13.32 -1.83
N ILE A 128 -5.96 14.26 -1.59
CA ILE A 128 -5.76 15.46 -0.76
C ILE A 128 -6.86 15.62 0.26
#